data_AF-A0A7G8C017-F1
#
_entry.id   AF-A0A7G8C017-F1
#
_cell.length_a   1.000
_cell.length_b   1.000
_cell.length_c   1.000
_cell.angle_alpha   90.00
_cell.angle_beta   90.00
_cell.angle_gamma   90.00
#
_symmetry.space_group_name_H-M   'P 1'
#
loop_
_entity.id
_entity.type
_entity.pdbx_description
1 polymer ?
#
loop_
_entity_poly.entity_id
_entity_poly.type
_entity_poly.pdbx_seq_one_letter_code
_entity_poly.pdbx_strand_id
1 'polypeptide(L)'
;MEPLITEAEISTLVDTFYDKVRRDPDIGPIFNAIVGDWPHHLATLKNFWSTVLLTTGRYKGDPMMTHLQLPLDPDHFSRWLALFAETAREIFLPEAASVVIAKSERIAENFQAGIAYQREQRSRS
;
A
#
# COMPACT_ATOMS: atom_id res chain seq x y z
N MET A 1 -12.96 -3.89 25.98
CA MET A 1 -12.64 -2.82 25.00
C MET A 1 -12.38 -3.54 23.70
N GLU A 2 -13.21 -3.30 22.68
CA GLU A 2 -13.02 -3.93 21.37
C GLU A 2 -11.77 -3.34 20.69
N PRO A 3 -11.01 -4.14 19.92
CA PRO A 3 -9.85 -3.65 19.20
C PRO A 3 -10.26 -2.60 18.17
N LEU A 4 -9.46 -1.53 18.06
CA LEU A 4 -9.72 -0.45 17.11
C LEU A 4 -9.65 -0.92 15.64
N ILE A 5 -8.82 -1.92 15.35
CA ILE A 5 -8.60 -2.51 14.03
C ILE A 5 -8.48 -4.04 14.20
N THR A 6 -9.13 -4.81 13.34
CA THR A 6 -9.09 -6.27 13.34
C THR A 6 -8.44 -6.85 12.08
N GLU A 7 -7.99 -8.10 12.16
CA GLU A 7 -7.49 -8.85 11.00
C GLU A 7 -8.55 -9.03 9.90
N ALA A 8 -9.83 -9.14 10.27
CA ALA A 8 -10.93 -9.27 9.33
C ALA A 8 -11.13 -7.98 8.52
N GLU A 9 -11.08 -6.82 9.19
CA GLU A 9 -11.15 -5.53 8.51
C GLU A 9 -9.91 -5.27 7.65
N ILE A 10 -8.70 -5.66 8.09
CA ILE A 10 -7.49 -5.59 7.27
C ILE A 10 -7.62 -6.45 6.01
N SER A 11 -8.16 -7.68 6.13
CA SER A 11 -8.42 -8.52 4.96
C SER A 11 -9.39 -7.84 4.00
N THR A 12 -10.49 -7.29 4.53
CA THR A 12 -11.51 -6.60 3.73
C THR A 12 -10.95 -5.34 3.06
N LEU A 13 -10.09 -4.59 3.77
CA LEU A 13 -9.37 -3.43 3.24
C LEU A 13 -8.52 -3.80 2.05
N VAL A 14 -7.66 -4.81 2.20
CA VAL A 14 -6.74 -5.22 1.14
C VAL A 14 -7.52 -5.71 -0.07
N ASP A 15 -8.53 -6.57 0.11
CA ASP A 15 -9.30 -7.12 -1.00
C ASP A 15 -10.05 -6.00 -1.75
N THR A 16 -10.79 -5.15 -1.03
CA THR A 16 -11.58 -4.06 -1.62
C THR A 16 -10.68 -3.03 -2.32
N PHE A 17 -9.57 -2.66 -1.68
CA PHE A 17 -8.66 -1.66 -2.21
C PHE A 17 -8.01 -2.14 -3.51
N TYR A 18 -7.46 -3.35 -3.53
CA TYR A 18 -6.80 -3.86 -4.73
C TYR A 18 -7.77 -4.20 -5.85
N ASP A 19 -9.03 -4.48 -5.53
CA ASP A 19 -10.09 -4.53 -6.52
C ASP A 19 -10.28 -3.18 -7.23
N LYS A 20 -10.21 -2.05 -6.50
CA LYS A 20 -10.24 -0.71 -7.12
C LYS A 20 -8.96 -0.44 -7.92
N VAL A 21 -7.78 -0.70 -7.34
CA VAL A 21 -6.46 -0.51 -7.99
C VAL A 21 -6.41 -1.21 -9.34
N ARG A 22 -6.86 -2.47 -9.43
CA ARG A 22 -6.81 -3.27 -10.67
C ARG A 22 -7.62 -2.69 -11.82
N ARG A 23 -8.67 -1.93 -11.51
CA ARG A 23 -9.59 -1.31 -12.47
C ARG A 23 -9.23 0.14 -12.75
N ASP A 24 -8.31 0.72 -11.98
CA ASP A 24 -7.88 2.09 -12.14
C ASP A 24 -7.06 2.26 -13.44
N PRO A 25 -7.37 3.26 -14.28
CA PRO A 25 -6.69 3.42 -15.56
C PRO A 25 -5.23 3.86 -15.42
N ASP A 26 -4.85 4.55 -14.34
CA ASP A 26 -3.52 5.14 -14.17
C ASP A 26 -2.57 4.14 -13.49
N ILE A 27 -2.98 3.57 -12.35
CA ILE A 27 -2.13 2.66 -11.58
C ILE A 27 -2.40 1.19 -11.87
N GLY A 28 -3.59 0.82 -12.35
CA GLY A 28 -3.96 -0.56 -12.63
C GLY A 28 -3.01 -1.26 -13.62
N PRO A 29 -2.62 -0.64 -14.75
CA PRO A 29 -1.68 -1.26 -15.69
C PRO A 29 -0.33 -1.66 -15.05
N ILE A 30 0.17 -0.89 -14.08
CA ILE A 30 1.43 -1.19 -13.39
C ILE A 30 1.27 -2.49 -12.60
N PHE A 31 0.26 -2.58 -11.74
CA PHE A 31 0.05 -3.78 -10.93
C PHE A 31 -0.29 -5.00 -11.80
N ASN A 32 -1.16 -4.84 -12.80
CA ASN A 32 -1.56 -5.93 -13.69
C ASN A 32 -0.40 -6.48 -14.53
N ALA A 33 0.63 -5.68 -14.81
CA ALA A 33 1.83 -6.12 -15.52
C ALA A 33 2.82 -6.91 -14.64
N ILE A 34 2.84 -6.64 -13.32
CA ILE A 34 3.84 -7.18 -12.41
C ILE A 34 3.29 -8.37 -11.60
N VAL A 35 1.99 -8.35 -11.28
CA VAL A 35 1.35 -9.35 -10.44
C VAL A 35 0.79 -10.50 -11.30
N GLY A 36 1.54 -11.60 -11.37
CA GLY A 36 1.11 -12.82 -12.06
C GLY A 36 0.15 -13.72 -11.25
N ASP A 37 0.24 -13.69 -9.91
CA ASP A 37 -0.62 -14.45 -8.99
C ASP A 37 -1.26 -13.49 -7.97
N TRP A 38 -2.49 -13.08 -8.27
CA TRP A 38 -3.26 -12.15 -7.43
C TRP A 38 -3.59 -12.73 -6.05
N PRO A 39 -4.14 -13.95 -5.90
CA PRO A 39 -4.37 -14.55 -4.59
C PRO A 39 -3.13 -14.55 -3.69
N HIS A 40 -1.96 -14.94 -4.22
CA HIS A 40 -0.72 -14.94 -3.46
C HIS A 40 -0.27 -13.52 -3.08
N HIS A 41 -0.39 -12.56 -4.00
CA HIS A 41 -0.05 -11.17 -3.76
C HIS A 41 -0.92 -10.55 -2.66
N LEU A 42 -2.25 -10.76 -2.72
CA LEU A 42 -3.18 -10.26 -1.70
C LEU A 42 -2.90 -10.86 -0.33
N ALA A 43 -2.57 -12.15 -0.25
CA ALA A 43 -2.15 -12.77 1.02
C ALA A 43 -0.89 -12.11 1.60
N THR A 44 0.09 -11.79 0.76
CA THR A 44 1.30 -11.06 1.16
C THR A 44 0.97 -9.66 1.69
N LEU A 45 0.07 -8.94 1.02
CA LEU A 45 -0.36 -7.60 1.41
C LEU A 45 -1.17 -7.60 2.71
N LYS A 46 -2.00 -8.61 2.95
CA LYS A 46 -2.69 -8.82 4.25
C LYS A 46 -1.68 -8.98 5.38
N ASN A 47 -0.64 -9.80 5.17
CA ASN A 47 0.44 -9.92 6.15
C ASN A 47 1.21 -8.61 6.35
N PHE A 48 1.45 -7.84 5.28
CA PHE A 48 2.10 -6.53 5.36
C PHE A 48 1.29 -5.57 6.23
N TRP A 49 0.00 -5.40 5.95
CA TRP A 49 -0.86 -4.49 6.72
C TRP A 49 -1.10 -4.98 8.15
N SER A 50 -1.18 -6.29 8.37
CA SER A 50 -1.20 -6.87 9.73
C SER A 50 0.08 -6.52 10.51
N THR A 51 1.27 -6.58 9.89
CA THR A 51 2.51 -6.09 10.51
C THR A 51 2.46 -4.59 10.79
N VAL A 52 2.00 -3.77 9.84
CA VAL A 52 2.00 -2.30 9.97
C VAL A 52 1.01 -1.78 11.02
N LEU A 53 -0.20 -2.35 11.05
CA LEU A 53 -1.30 -1.84 11.87
C LEU A 53 -1.38 -2.54 13.23
N LEU A 54 -1.04 -3.82 13.29
CA LEU A 54 -1.20 -4.67 14.48
C LEU A 54 0.12 -5.19 15.04
N THR A 55 1.27 -4.84 14.44
CA THR A 55 2.62 -5.25 14.90
C THR A 55 2.79 -6.78 14.97
N THR A 56 2.09 -7.54 14.12
CA THR A 56 2.12 -9.02 14.18
C THR A 56 3.44 -9.62 13.69
N GLY A 57 4.20 -8.87 12.88
CA GLY A 57 5.48 -9.32 12.33
C GLY A 57 5.37 -10.45 11.30
N ARG A 58 4.18 -10.70 10.72
CA ARG A 58 3.95 -11.76 9.72
C ARG A 58 4.64 -11.49 8.39
N TYR A 59 4.71 -10.23 7.98
CA TYR A 59 5.46 -9.82 6.80
C TYR A 59 6.96 -9.66 7.09
N LYS A 60 7.80 -10.26 6.24
CA LYS A 60 9.27 -10.28 6.36
C LYS A 60 9.99 -9.72 5.11
N GLY A 61 9.24 -9.18 4.16
CA GLY A 61 9.82 -8.65 2.92
C GLY A 61 10.41 -7.25 3.08
N ASP A 62 11.08 -6.80 2.01
CA ASP A 62 11.54 -5.42 1.87
C ASP A 62 10.69 -4.71 0.81
N PRO A 63 9.68 -3.92 1.23
CA PRO A 63 8.79 -3.28 0.29
C PRO A 63 9.52 -2.15 -0.46
N MET A 64 10.46 -1.45 0.17
CA MET A 64 11.20 -0.36 -0.48
C MET A 64 11.97 -0.89 -1.70
N MET A 65 12.70 -1.99 -1.54
CA MET A 65 13.47 -2.59 -2.64
C MET A 65 12.62 -2.96 -3.84
N THR A 66 11.37 -3.38 -3.62
CA THR A 66 10.42 -3.63 -4.71
C THR A 66 10.05 -2.34 -5.44
N HIS A 67 9.69 -1.29 -4.71
CA HIS A 67 9.24 -0.02 -5.31
C HIS A 67 10.37 0.73 -6.03
N LEU A 68 11.62 0.61 -5.57
CA LEU A 68 12.79 1.19 -6.23
C LEU A 68 13.04 0.65 -7.66
N GLN A 69 12.55 -0.56 -7.97
CA GLN A 69 12.72 -1.17 -9.29
C GLN A 69 11.61 -0.80 -10.28
N LEU A 70 10.58 -0.09 -9.83
CA LEU A 70 9.41 0.24 -10.62
C LEU A 70 9.46 1.67 -11.17
N PRO A 71 8.87 1.93 -12.34
CA PRO A 71 8.81 3.26 -12.94
C PRO A 71 7.73 4.13 -12.28
N LEU A 72 7.79 4.32 -10.95
CA LEU A 72 6.79 5.08 -10.19
C LEU A 72 7.12 6.58 -10.16
N ASP A 73 6.10 7.43 -10.19
CA ASP A 73 6.23 8.88 -9.98
C ASP A 73 5.26 9.36 -8.90
N PRO A 74 5.34 10.64 -8.46
CA PRO A 74 4.46 11.17 -7.43
C PRO A 74 2.95 11.08 -7.74
N ASP A 75 2.57 11.08 -9.01
CA ASP A 75 1.15 11.01 -9.40
C ASP A 75 0.59 9.60 -9.15
N HIS A 76 1.40 8.56 -9.40
CA HIS A 76 1.03 7.18 -9.05
C HIS A 76 0.80 7.00 -7.55
N PHE A 77 1.68 7.58 -6.70
CA PHE A 77 1.51 7.55 -5.25
C PHE A 77 0.27 8.32 -4.81
N SER A 78 0.04 9.50 -5.38
CA SER A 78 -1.14 10.33 -5.09
C SER A 78 -2.43 9.58 -5.42
N ARG A 79 -2.48 8.90 -6.58
CA ARG A 79 -3.64 8.09 -6.98
C ARG A 79 -3.85 6.90 -6.06
N TRP A 80 -2.78 6.18 -5.73
CA TRP A 80 -2.84 5.05 -4.81
C TRP A 80 -3.36 5.47 -3.43
N LEU A 81 -2.85 6.57 -2.87
CA LEU A 81 -3.27 7.12 -1.57
C LEU A 81 -4.73 7.57 -1.57
N ALA A 82 -5.20 8.19 -2.66
CA ALA A 82 -6.60 8.60 -2.79
C ALA A 82 -7.55 7.40 -2.71
N LEU A 83 -7.28 6.36 -3.50
CA LEU A 83 -8.07 5.11 -3.49
C LEU A 83 -7.98 4.39 -2.15
N PHE A 84 -6.81 4.40 -1.50
CA PHE A 84 -6.62 3.76 -0.20
C PHE A 84 -7.43 4.48 0.89
N ALA A 85 -7.39 5.81 0.89
CA ALA A 85 -8.14 6.64 1.84
C ALA A 85 -9.66 6.55 1.64
N GLU A 86 -10.12 6.49 0.39
CA GLU A 86 -11.52 6.17 0.08
C GLU A 86 -11.92 4.83 0.68
N THR A 87 -11.16 3.78 0.38
CA THR A 87 -11.47 2.41 0.83
C THR A 87 -11.41 2.26 2.35
N ALA A 88 -10.45 2.92 3.01
CA ALA A 88 -10.35 2.92 4.46
C ALA A 88 -11.59 3.55 5.12
N ARG A 89 -12.14 4.64 4.55
CA ARG A 89 -13.37 5.27 5.06
C ARG A 89 -14.63 4.46 4.83
N GLU A 90 -14.64 3.55 3.86
CA GLU A 90 -15.75 2.64 3.61
C GLU A 90 -15.80 1.48 4.62
N ILE A 91 -14.64 1.07 5.13
CA ILE A 91 -14.50 -0.16 5.93
C ILE A 91 -14.42 0.12 7.42
N PHE A 92 -13.67 1.15 7.80
CA PHE A 92 -13.38 1.42 9.20
C PHE A 92 -14.27 2.54 9.75
N LEU A 93 -14.49 2.49 11.07
CA LEU A 93 -15.00 3.66 11.80
C LEU A 93 -14.03 4.85 11.65
N PRO A 94 -14.51 6.10 11.74
CA PRO A 94 -13.70 7.29 11.45
C PRO A 94 -12.36 7.34 12.18
N GLU A 95 -12.31 6.97 13.47
CA GLU A 95 -11.09 6.95 14.27
C GLU A 95 -10.06 5.95 13.71
N ALA A 96 -10.49 4.72 13.40
CA ALA A 96 -9.65 3.69 12.82
C ALA A 96 -9.20 4.05 11.39
N ALA A 97 -10.10 4.59 10.57
CA ALA A 97 -9.79 5.05 9.22
C ALA A 97 -8.67 6.09 9.22
N SER A 98 -8.74 7.10 10.11
CA SER A 98 -7.70 8.12 10.25
C SER A 98 -6.32 7.53 10.57
N VAL A 99 -6.26 6.53 11.46
CA VAL A 99 -5.00 5.85 11.79
C VAL A 99 -4.44 5.09 10.59
N VAL A 100 -5.30 4.34 9.89
CA VAL A 100 -4.91 3.53 8.72
C VAL A 100 -4.40 4.43 7.59
N ILE A 101 -5.08 5.55 7.31
CA ILE A 101 -4.70 6.53 6.30
C ILE A 101 -3.34 7.16 6.62
N ALA A 102 -3.17 7.69 7.84
CA ALA A 102 -1.91 8.33 8.25
C ALA A 102 -0.71 7.37 8.16
N LYS A 103 -0.90 6.07 8.45
CA LYS A 103 0.14 5.05 8.27
C LYS A 103 0.51 4.88 6.79
N SER A 104 -0.49 4.85 5.90
CA SER A 104 -0.27 4.72 4.47
C SER A 104 0.48 5.91 3.86
N GLU A 105 0.13 7.13 4.27
CA GLU A 105 0.77 8.38 3.84
C GLU A 105 2.25 8.38 4.24
N ARG A 106 2.56 8.07 5.50
CA ARG A 106 3.95 8.02 5.97
C ARG A 106 4.79 6.96 5.24
N ILE A 107 4.20 5.82 4.87
CA ILE A 107 4.88 4.79 4.08
C ILE A 107 5.17 5.33 2.66
N ALA A 108 4.18 5.95 2.02
CA ALA A 108 4.32 6.52 0.69
C ALA A 108 5.36 7.66 0.66
N GLU A 109 5.39 8.54 1.67
CA GLU A 109 6.43 9.57 1.83
C GLU A 109 7.84 8.95 1.86
N ASN A 110 8.02 7.91 2.68
CA ASN A 110 9.31 7.22 2.77
C ASN A 110 9.72 6.62 1.42
N PHE A 111 8.80 5.95 0.72
CA PHE A 111 9.06 5.35 -0.59
C PHE A 111 9.43 6.39 -1.63
N GLN A 112 8.68 7.49 -1.70
CA GLN A 112 8.97 8.59 -2.62
C GLN A 112 10.35 9.21 -2.35
N ALA A 113 10.71 9.45 -1.08
CA ALA A 113 12.02 9.96 -0.71
C ALA A 113 13.15 8.99 -1.11
N GLY A 114 12.97 7.69 -0.87
CA GLY A 114 13.94 6.66 -1.26
C GLY A 114 14.14 6.58 -2.78
N ILE A 115 13.05 6.63 -3.55
CA ILE A 115 13.07 6.62 -5.02
C ILE A 115 13.77 7.87 -5.57
N ALA A 116 13.42 9.05 -5.04
CA ALA A 116 14.04 10.31 -5.44
C ALA A 116 15.57 10.29 -5.20
N TYR A 117 15.99 9.85 -4.01
CA TYR A 117 17.40 9.72 -3.67
C TYR A 117 18.15 8.78 -4.63
N GLN A 118 17.58 7.61 -4.95
CA GLN A 118 18.22 6.67 -5.88
C GLN A 118 18.37 7.25 -7.30
N ARG A 119 17.36 7.99 -7.78
CA ARG A 119 17.41 8.64 -9.10
C ARG A 119 18.48 9.72 -9.18
N GLU A 120 18.63 10.51 -8.13
CA GLU A 120 19.69 11.52 -8.04
C GLU A 120 21.08 10.87 -8.08
N GLN A 121 21.29 9.77 -7.35
CA GLN A 121 22.57 9.06 -7.35
C GLN A 121 22.93 8.49 -8.73
N ARG A 122 21.94 7.93 -9.45
CA ARG A 122 22.13 7.42 -10.81
C ARG A 122 22.42 8.53 -11.82
N SER A 123 21.85 9.71 -11.64
CA SER A 123 22.08 10.86 -12.54
C SER A 123 23.46 11.50 -12.36
N ARG A 124 24.15 11.18 -11.26
CA ARG A 124 25.50 11.67 -10.93
C ARG A 124 26.62 10.68 -11.31
N SER A 125 26.27 9.48 -11.76
CA SER A 125 27.21 8.41 -12.15
C SER A 125 27.33 8.33 -13.68
#